data_AF-A0A2V7MNR7-F1
#
_entry.id   AF-A0A2V7MNR7-F1
#
_cell.length_a   1.000
_cell.length_b   1.000
_cell.length_c   1.000
_cell.angle_alpha   90.00
_cell.angle_beta   90.00
_cell.angle_gamma   90.00
#
_symmetry.space_group_name_H-M   'P 1'
#
loop_
_entity.id
_entity.type
_entity.pdbx_description
1 polymer ?
#
loop_
_entity_poly.entity_id
_entity_poly.type
_entity_poly.pdbx_seq_one_letter_code
_entity_poly.pdbx_strand_id
1 'polypeptide(L)'
;MPISKPRILVLIFSSVAAVIALTHMNSLPAFVIIGPGYVVQAWLFEHHLALGGFGYQATMVSVSAVVWTLIIVGLVGAGRLVGRLVRGKA
;
A
#
# COMPACT_ATOMS: atom_id res chain seq x y z
N MET A 1 12.49 7.87 -15.37
CA MET A 1 12.85 6.52 -14.83
C MET A 1 11.79 5.52 -15.28
N PRO A 2 12.10 4.53 -16.14
CA PRO A 2 11.12 3.54 -16.57
C PRO A 2 10.75 2.60 -15.41
N ILE A 3 9.46 2.48 -15.13
CA ILE A 3 8.93 1.60 -14.08
C ILE A 3 9.05 0.14 -14.56
N SER A 4 9.80 -0.69 -13.82
CA SER A 4 10.00 -2.10 -14.15
C SER A 4 8.70 -2.90 -14.02
N LYS A 5 8.42 -3.83 -14.95
CA LYS A 5 7.25 -4.75 -14.97
C LYS A 5 6.76 -5.28 -13.60
N PRO A 6 7.62 -5.75 -12.66
CA PRO A 6 7.14 -6.21 -11.36
C PRO A 6 6.51 -5.13 -10.47
N ARG A 7 6.91 -3.86 -10.64
CA ARG A 7 6.34 -2.73 -9.88
C ARG A 7 4.92 -2.40 -10.34
N ILE A 8 4.65 -2.55 -11.63
CA ILE A 8 3.31 -2.34 -12.22
C ILE A 8 2.33 -3.38 -11.68
N LEU A 9 2.75 -4.64 -11.63
CA LEU A 9 1.93 -5.72 -11.06
C LEU A 9 1.57 -5.46 -9.59
N VAL A 10 2.53 -5.04 -8.77
CA VAL A 10 2.28 -4.71 -7.35
C VAL A 10 1.28 -3.57 -7.21
N LEU A 11 1.41 -2.52 -8.04
CA LEU A 11 0.48 -1.40 -8.04
C LEU A 11 -0.94 -1.84 -8.43
N ILE A 12 -1.08 -2.69 -9.46
CA ILE A 12 -2.38 -3.21 -9.89
C ILE A 12 -3.01 -4.07 -8.80
N PHE A 13 -2.27 -5.03 -8.23
CA PHE A 13 -2.79 -5.90 -7.17
C PHE A 13 -3.17 -5.13 -5.91
N SER A 14 -2.37 -4.13 -5.52
CA SER A 14 -2.68 -3.27 -4.38
C SER A 14 -3.93 -2.41 -4.62
N SER A 15 -4.09 -1.89 -5.84
CA SER A 15 -5.28 -1.10 -6.22
C SER A 15 -6.55 -1.95 -6.21
N VAL A 16 -6.50 -3.16 -6.76
CA VAL A 16 -7.63 -4.11 -6.76
C VAL A 16 -7.99 -4.53 -5.33
N ALA A 17 -6.98 -4.85 -4.51
CA ALA A 17 -7.20 -5.19 -3.11
C ALA A 17 -7.84 -4.03 -2.33
N ALA A 18 -7.43 -2.78 -2.59
CA ALA A 18 -8.03 -1.60 -1.98
C ALA A 18 -9.51 -1.42 -2.38
N VAL A 19 -9.86 -1.63 -3.66
CA VAL A 19 -11.26 -1.54 -4.13
C VAL A 19 -12.12 -2.66 -3.52
N ILE A 20 -11.59 -3.88 -3.43
CA ILE A 20 -12.31 -5.01 -2.80
C ILE A 20 -12.52 -4.74 -1.30
N ALA A 21 -11.50 -4.22 -0.62
CA ALA A 21 -11.62 -3.92 0.80
C ALA A 21 -12.63 -2.79 1.07
N LEU A 22 -12.70 -1.76 0.21
CA LEU A 22 -13.69 -0.69 0.31
C LEU A 22 -15.12 -1.16 0.05
N THR A 23 -15.30 -2.21 -0.77
CA THR A 23 -16.62 -2.77 -1.08
C THR A 23 -17.10 -3.83 -0.08
N HIS A 24 -16.18 -4.48 0.64
CA HIS A 24 -16.47 -5.56 1.60
C HIS A 24 -15.93 -5.24 3.02
N MET A 25 -16.26 -4.05 3.55
CA MET A 25 -15.80 -3.52 4.84
C MET A 25 -16.20 -4.36 6.08
N ASN A 26 -17.00 -5.41 5.93
CA ASN A 26 -17.50 -6.22 7.06
C ASN A 26 -16.59 -7.39 7.45
N SER A 27 -15.32 -7.40 7.00
CA SER A 27 -14.39 -8.50 7.27
C SER A 27 -13.10 -7.99 7.92
N LEU A 28 -12.63 -8.67 8.97
CA LEU A 28 -11.35 -8.39 9.64
C LEU A 28 -10.17 -8.23 8.65
N PRO A 29 -10.05 -9.06 7.59
CA PRO A 29 -9.04 -8.87 6.56
C PRO A 29 -9.14 -7.52 5.84
N ALA A 30 -10.35 -7.02 5.57
CA ALA A 30 -10.54 -5.73 4.93
C ALA A 30 -10.03 -4.57 5.82
N PHE A 31 -10.21 -4.66 7.15
CA PHE A 31 -9.66 -3.68 8.09
C PHE A 31 -8.12 -3.67 8.09
N VAL A 32 -7.49 -4.84 8.07
CA VAL A 32 -6.02 -4.94 7.98
C VAL A 32 -5.51 -4.38 6.64
N ILE A 33 -6.24 -4.61 5.56
CA ILE A 33 -5.89 -4.14 4.22
C ILE A 33 -6.09 -2.62 4.07
N ILE A 34 -7.15 -2.05 4.65
CA ILE A 34 -7.46 -0.61 4.54
C ILE A 34 -6.68 0.22 5.55
N GLY A 35 -6.46 -0.30 6.76
CA GLY A 35 -5.93 0.45 7.90
C GLY A 35 -4.70 1.32 7.58
N PRO A 36 -3.62 0.78 7.00
CA PRO A 36 -2.43 1.56 6.68
C PRO A 36 -2.68 2.69 5.68
N GLY A 37 -3.46 2.42 4.63
CA GLY A 37 -3.84 3.43 3.63
C GLY A 37 -4.73 4.50 4.22
N TYR A 38 -5.67 4.11 5.10
CA TYR A 38 -6.63 5.00 5.75
C TYR A 38 -5.96 5.98 6.70
N VAL A 39 -4.94 5.56 7.45
CA VAL A 39 -4.16 6.44 8.34
C VAL A 39 -3.47 7.55 7.55
N VAL A 40 -2.84 7.20 6.43
CA VAL A 40 -2.14 8.20 5.59
C VAL A 40 -3.14 9.09 4.86
N GLN A 41 -4.28 8.55 4.44
CA GLN A 41 -5.38 9.34 3.89
C GLN A 41 -5.91 10.36 4.92
N ALA A 42 -6.21 9.93 6.14
CA ALA A 42 -6.69 10.80 7.22
C ALA A 42 -5.69 11.93 7.51
N TRP A 43 -4.39 11.62 7.54
CA TRP A 43 -3.34 12.62 7.71
C TRP A 43 -3.29 13.64 6.57
N LEU A 44 -3.41 13.21 5.31
CA LEU A 44 -3.46 14.11 4.15
C LEU A 44 -4.69 15.02 4.14
N PHE A 45 -5.82 14.51 4.64
CA PHE A 45 -7.04 15.29 4.83
C PHE A 45 -6.88 16.37 5.89
N GLU A 46 -6.32 15.99 7.03
CA GLU A 46 -6.04 16.91 8.15
C GLU A 46 -5.07 18.03 7.74
N HIS A 47 -4.14 17.73 6.82
CA HIS A 47 -3.18 18.72 6.31
C HIS A 47 -3.68 19.50 5.08
N HIS A 48 -4.95 19.37 4.69
CA HIS A 48 -5.52 20.00 3.48
C HIS A 48 -4.77 19.69 2.17
N LEU A 49 -3.98 18.60 2.15
CA LEU A 49 -3.22 18.17 0.98
C LEU A 49 -4.03 17.24 0.06
N ALA A 50 -5.21 16.81 0.50
CA ALA A 50 -6.10 16.00 -0.30
C ALA A 50 -6.87 16.87 -1.32
N LEU A 51 -6.75 16.52 -2.60
CA LEU A 51 -7.52 17.16 -3.67
C LEU A 51 -9.02 16.85 -3.49
N GLY A 52 -9.89 17.84 -3.64
CA GLY A 52 -11.34 17.64 -3.60
C GLY A 52 -11.91 16.97 -4.86
N GLY A 53 -13.14 16.46 -4.78
CA GLY A 53 -13.89 15.96 -5.95
C GLY A 53 -13.28 14.69 -6.58
N PHE A 54 -13.06 14.68 -7.89
CA PHE A 54 -12.45 13.52 -8.58
C PHE A 54 -10.98 13.29 -8.18
N GLY A 55 -10.29 14.36 -7.77
CA GLY A 55 -8.94 14.29 -7.22
C GLY A 55 -8.87 13.50 -5.91
N TYR A 56 -9.94 13.50 -5.11
CA TYR A 56 -10.02 12.77 -3.85
C TYR A 56 -9.91 11.26 -4.08
N GLN A 57 -10.68 10.72 -5.01
CA GLN A 57 -10.66 9.31 -5.38
C GLN A 57 -9.27 8.90 -5.87
N ALA A 58 -8.64 9.73 -6.71
CA ALA A 58 -7.30 9.50 -7.22
C ALA A 58 -6.23 9.56 -6.12
N THR A 59 -6.33 10.51 -5.17
CA THR A 59 -5.43 10.60 -4.00
C THR A 59 -5.60 9.38 -3.11
N MET A 60 -6.83 8.96 -2.83
CA MET A 60 -7.12 7.79 -1.98
C MET A 60 -6.47 6.52 -2.54
N VAL A 61 -6.66 6.24 -3.83
CA VAL A 61 -6.09 5.06 -4.50
C VAL A 61 -4.56 5.17 -4.57
N SER A 62 -4.03 6.33 -4.96
CA SER A 62 -2.58 6.52 -5.13
C SER A 62 -1.84 6.38 -3.80
N VAL A 63 -2.35 6.98 -2.74
CA VAL A 63 -1.77 6.91 -1.40
C VAL A 63 -1.80 5.48 -0.87
N SER A 64 -2.94 4.79 -1.00
CA SER A 64 -3.07 3.39 -0.60
C SER A 64 -2.09 2.50 -1.36
N ALA A 65 -1.98 2.68 -2.68
CA ALA A 65 -1.05 1.93 -3.52
C ALA A 65 0.42 2.17 -3.13
N VAL A 66 0.79 3.41 -2.81
CA VAL A 66 2.15 3.76 -2.35
C VAL A 66 2.44 3.10 -0.99
N VAL A 67 1.54 3.24 -0.02
CA VAL A 67 1.71 2.67 1.32
C VAL A 67 1.89 1.15 1.25
N TRP A 68 1.03 0.46 0.51
CA TRP A 68 1.14 -0.99 0.32
C TRP A 68 2.40 -1.40 -0.44
N THR A 69 2.81 -0.63 -1.45
CA THR A 69 4.08 -0.89 -2.15
C THR A 69 5.26 -0.79 -1.19
N LEU A 70 5.29 0.21 -0.31
CA LEU A 70 6.35 0.38 0.69
C LEU A 70 6.34 -0.75 1.72
N ILE A 71 5.18 -1.16 2.20
CA ILE A 71 5.04 -2.30 3.13
C ILE A 71 5.59 -3.58 2.50
N ILE A 72 5.19 -3.89 1.27
CA ILE A 72 5.62 -5.10 0.57
C ILE A 72 7.12 -5.06 0.30
N VAL A 73 7.65 -3.95 -0.22
CA VAL A 73 9.09 -3.81 -0.49
C VAL A 73 9.89 -3.89 0.81
N GLY A 74 9.40 -3.28 1.89
CA GLY A 74 10.00 -3.36 3.22
C GLY A 74 10.04 -4.79 3.75
N LEU A 75 8.92 -5.52 3.68
CA LEU A 75 8.84 -6.94 4.08
C LEU A 75 9.78 -7.84 3.28
N VAL A 76 9.81 -7.67 1.95
CA VAL A 76 10.72 -8.43 1.07
C VAL A 76 12.18 -8.10 1.38
N GLY A 77 12.49 -6.82 1.61
CA GLY A 77 13.82 -6.36 1.99
C GLY A 77 14.26 -6.93 3.34
N ALA A 78 13.40 -6.84 4.35
CA ALA A 78 13.64 -7.39 5.69
C ALA A 78 13.82 -8.91 5.64
N GLY A 79 12.95 -9.63 4.92
CA GLY A 79 13.06 -11.07 4.74
C GLY A 79 14.37 -11.48 4.04
N ARG A 80 14.81 -10.71 3.03
CA ARG A 80 16.12 -10.94 2.40
C ARG A 80 17.28 -10.65 3.35
N LEU A 81 17.19 -9.60 4.16
CA LEU A 81 18.23 -9.26 5.14
C LEU A 81 18.34 -10.34 6.23
N VAL A 82 17.21 -10.73 6.81
CA VAL A 82 17.12 -11.85 7.78
C VAL A 82 17.64 -13.13 7.14
N GLY A 83 17.23 -13.44 5.91
CA GLY A 83 17.73 -14.60 5.18
C GLY A 83 19.26 -14.59 5.01
N ARG A 84 19.84 -13.43 4.66
CA ARG A 84 21.31 -13.28 4.58
C ARG A 84 21.99 -13.44 5.93
N LEU A 85 21.42 -12.89 7.00
CA LEU A 85 21.97 -13.00 8.36
C LEU A 85 21.92 -14.43 8.90
N VAL A 86 20.85 -15.16 8.60
CA VAL A 86 20.71 -16.58 9.00
C VAL A 86 21.65 -17.46 8.17
N ARG A 87 21.76 -17.24 6.87
CA ARG A 87 22.66 -18.01 5.98
C ARG A 87 24.13 -17.69 6.15
N GLY A 88 24.47 -16.48 6.60
CA GLY A 88 25.85 -16.09 6.93
C GLY A 88 26.31 -16.57 8.31
N LYS A 89 25.42 -17.17 9.11
CA LYS A 89 25.74 -17.80 10.40
C LYS A 89 25.80 -19.35 10.33
N ALA A 90 25.50 -19.95 9.18
CA ALA A 90 25.62 -21.38 8.91
C ALA A 90 26.90 -21.67 8.12
#